data_AF-A0AAU8ICL9-F1
#
_entry.id   AF-A0AAU8ICL9-F1
#
_cell.length_a   1.000
_cell.length_b   1.000
_cell.length_c   1.000
_cell.angle_alpha   90.00
_cell.angle_beta   90.00
_cell.angle_gamma   90.00
#
_symmetry.space_group_name_H-M   'P 1'
#
loop_
_entity.id
_entity.type
_entity.pdbx_description
1 polymer ?
#
loop_
_entity_poly.entity_id
_entity_poly.type
_entity_poly.pdbx_seq_one_letter_code
_entity_poly.pdbx_strand_id
1 'polypeptide(L)'
;MRKTNIIIFLIAVMVFAATFLLSLVSFPESDGSDANRDPRTTAGTSHIESDFKVPKSGIHTFIGKQVSEITRDLGKPERIDPTPFGYDWYIYGRNSERYLQIGIDSQTRRVTTIYALGKELSIPPFKMGEASQKVYSQVRVSDTPSLNYRGTSIHFELNEEDMMVRPLIKFGKGWVQLNFDHVTDRLTGVRYMTTKVLAEQHPYSMTYSGQLPSPQETLNDKEWETVNQAEDKQILDMSNVLRKRFHLEPLRWSEEAHRAAYKHSREMYTKKYFSHDSKWSGDLSARLKRENIRFRAAGENIAAKYPDAVAVTLGWLNSIDHRKNLLSDIYTELGVGSYKNFYTQDFVTPQDF
;
A
#
# COMPACT_ATOMS: atom_id res chain seq x y z
N MET A 1 41.81 14.27 -42.43
CA MET A 1 41.82 14.32 -40.95
C MET A 1 40.47 14.81 -40.46
N ARG A 2 39.88 14.07 -39.52
CA ARG A 2 38.53 14.24 -38.94
C ARG A 2 38.27 15.65 -38.39
N LYS A 3 37.12 16.24 -38.69
CA LYS A 3 36.31 16.98 -37.71
C LYS A 3 34.83 16.72 -37.97
N THR A 4 34.15 16.39 -36.88
CA THR A 4 32.84 15.75 -36.75
C THR A 4 31.73 16.79 -36.72
N ASN A 5 30.60 16.44 -37.33
CA ASN A 5 29.32 17.15 -37.22
C ASN A 5 28.82 17.18 -35.76
N ILE A 6 28.33 18.33 -35.30
CA ILE A 6 27.28 18.37 -34.26
C ILE A 6 26.19 19.31 -34.80
N ILE A 7 25.16 18.68 -35.35
CA ILE A 7 23.89 19.30 -35.70
C ILE A 7 23.07 19.41 -34.41
N ILE A 8 22.59 20.62 -34.16
CA ILE A 8 21.65 20.99 -33.11
C ILE A 8 20.34 20.21 -33.32
N PHE A 9 19.91 19.44 -32.33
CA PHE A 9 18.56 18.87 -32.29
C PHE A 9 17.87 19.32 -31.00
N LEU A 10 17.05 20.36 -31.16
CA LEU A 10 16.09 20.87 -30.21
C LEU A 10 14.84 19.98 -30.31
N ILE A 11 14.59 19.09 -29.35
CA ILE A 11 13.29 18.41 -29.21
C ILE A 11 12.88 18.31 -27.74
N ALA A 12 11.80 19.04 -27.43
CA ALA A 12 10.74 18.77 -26.45
C ALA A 12 11.11 18.13 -25.10
N VAL A 13 11.38 18.97 -24.09
CA VAL A 13 11.39 18.60 -22.66
C VAL A 13 10.36 19.45 -21.87
N MET A 14 9.18 19.69 -22.44
CA MET A 14 8.12 20.49 -21.79
C MET A 14 6.74 19.84 -21.90
N VAL A 15 6.54 18.67 -21.29
CA VAL A 15 5.16 18.20 -20.96
C VAL A 15 5.05 17.42 -19.64
N PHE A 16 6.05 16.71 -19.13
CA PHE A 16 5.78 15.73 -18.05
C PHE A 16 5.97 16.20 -16.59
N ALA A 17 6.29 17.48 -16.35
CA ALA A 17 6.47 18.02 -14.99
C ALA A 17 5.27 18.84 -14.47
N ALA A 18 4.19 18.97 -15.26
CA ALA A 18 3.08 19.88 -14.96
C ALA A 18 1.84 19.22 -14.32
N THR A 19 1.75 17.90 -14.26
CA THR A 19 0.60 17.20 -13.64
C THR A 19 0.80 16.89 -12.15
N PHE A 20 2.01 17.07 -11.61
CA PHE A 20 2.27 16.85 -10.18
C PHE A 20 2.51 18.15 -9.37
N LEU A 21 2.63 19.32 -10.03
CA LEU A 21 3.01 20.57 -9.36
C LEU A 21 1.93 21.67 -9.32
N LEU A 22 0.68 21.38 -9.70
CA LEU A 22 -0.40 22.39 -9.74
C LEU A 22 -1.58 22.15 -8.77
N SER A 23 -1.50 21.19 -7.85
CA SER A 23 -2.52 21.01 -6.80
C SER A 23 -2.21 21.73 -5.47
N LEU A 24 -1.28 22.70 -5.48
CA LEU A 24 -0.99 23.56 -4.33
C LEU A 24 -1.42 25.01 -4.61
N VAL A 25 -2.72 25.25 -4.58
CA VAL A 25 -3.30 26.58 -4.29
C VAL A 25 -4.58 26.39 -3.45
N SER A 26 -4.46 26.77 -2.18
CA SER A 26 -5.47 27.31 -1.25
C SER A 26 -6.87 26.67 -1.18
N PHE A 27 -7.14 26.08 -0.01
CA PHE A 27 -8.45 25.67 0.50
C PHE A 27 -9.40 26.87 0.71
N PRO A 28 -10.70 26.74 0.38
CA PRO A 28 -11.77 27.40 1.12
C PRO A 28 -12.31 26.46 2.21
N GLU A 29 -12.54 27.03 3.40
CA GLU A 29 -13.34 26.41 4.46
C GLU A 29 -14.72 26.00 3.92
N SER A 30 -15.15 24.78 4.23
CA SER A 30 -16.51 24.33 3.92
C SER A 30 -17.46 24.86 4.99
N ASP A 31 -18.01 26.05 4.76
CA ASP A 31 -19.27 26.43 5.40
C ASP A 31 -20.43 25.74 4.68
N GLY A 32 -21.26 25.04 5.46
CA GLY A 32 -22.46 24.41 4.96
C GLY A 32 -23.51 25.45 4.56
N SER A 33 -24.11 25.27 3.38
CA SER A 33 -25.56 25.36 3.17
C SER A 33 -25.93 25.16 1.69
N ASP A 34 -26.82 24.18 1.52
CA ASP A 34 -27.97 24.12 0.64
C ASP A 34 -27.93 23.96 -0.90
N ALA A 35 -28.85 23.07 -1.29
CA ALA A 35 -29.77 23.09 -2.41
C ALA A 35 -29.38 22.45 -3.76
N ASN A 36 -29.72 21.16 -3.83
CA ASN A 36 -30.74 20.60 -4.74
C ASN A 36 -30.52 20.77 -6.26
N ARG A 37 -30.08 19.70 -6.93
CA ARG A 37 -30.39 19.43 -8.34
C ARG A 37 -30.79 17.97 -8.53
N ASP A 38 -32.00 17.80 -9.06
CA ASP A 38 -32.72 16.57 -9.44
C ASP A 38 -31.90 15.70 -10.41
N PRO A 39 -31.65 14.40 -10.12
CA PRO A 39 -31.23 13.44 -11.13
C PRO A 39 -32.41 12.53 -11.48
N ARG A 40 -33.19 12.93 -12.49
CA ARG A 40 -33.96 11.98 -13.29
C ARG A 40 -33.06 11.35 -14.35
N THR A 41 -33.24 10.04 -14.50
CA THR A 41 -32.80 9.16 -15.61
C THR A 41 -31.37 8.60 -15.60
N THR A 42 -31.17 7.46 -14.93
CA THR A 42 -31.12 6.11 -15.56
C THR A 42 -30.60 5.11 -14.51
N ALA A 43 -31.53 4.43 -13.84
CA ALA A 43 -31.22 3.30 -12.98
C ALA A 43 -30.86 2.09 -13.86
N GLY A 44 -29.57 1.90 -14.10
CA GLY A 44 -28.98 0.63 -14.51
C GLY A 44 -28.29 0.01 -13.31
N THR A 45 -29.05 -0.65 -12.42
CA THR A 45 -28.44 -1.51 -11.39
C THR A 45 -27.79 -2.70 -12.08
N SER A 46 -26.51 -2.58 -12.42
CA SER A 46 -25.69 -3.72 -12.80
C SER A 46 -25.44 -4.55 -11.55
N HIS A 47 -26.37 -5.45 -11.25
CA HIS A 47 -26.09 -6.58 -10.37
C HIS A 47 -25.01 -7.42 -11.05
N ILE A 48 -23.73 -7.11 -10.78
CA ILE A 48 -22.62 -7.96 -11.15
C ILE A 48 -22.62 -9.15 -10.18
N GLU A 49 -23.55 -10.08 -10.37
CA GLU A 49 -23.32 -11.44 -9.93
C GLU A 49 -22.17 -11.98 -10.79
N SER A 50 -21.02 -12.19 -10.17
CA SER A 50 -19.91 -12.82 -10.87
C SER A 50 -20.30 -14.28 -11.15
N ASP A 51 -20.43 -14.67 -12.42
CA ASP A 51 -20.47 -16.09 -12.86
C ASP A 51 -19.22 -16.88 -12.41
N PHE A 52 -18.24 -16.17 -11.85
CA PHE A 52 -17.02 -16.67 -11.26
C PHE A 52 -17.28 -17.55 -10.02
N LYS A 53 -16.98 -18.85 -10.15
CA LYS A 53 -17.00 -19.80 -9.03
C LYS A 53 -15.72 -19.70 -8.22
N VAL A 54 -15.84 -19.18 -6.99
CA VAL A 54 -14.74 -19.14 -6.02
C VAL A 54 -14.19 -20.56 -5.77
N PRO A 55 -12.87 -20.79 -5.93
CA PRO A 55 -12.27 -22.09 -5.64
C PRO A 55 -12.46 -22.52 -4.18
N LYS A 56 -12.57 -23.83 -3.94
CA LYS A 56 -12.78 -24.41 -2.60
C LYS A 56 -11.50 -24.65 -1.80
N SER A 57 -10.34 -24.31 -2.36
CA SER A 57 -9.02 -24.50 -1.76
C SER A 57 -8.19 -23.23 -1.96
N GLY A 58 -7.14 -23.05 -1.17
CA GLY A 58 -6.32 -21.83 -1.17
C GLY A 58 -6.43 -21.04 0.13
N ILE A 59 -5.53 -20.09 0.34
CA ILE A 59 -5.46 -19.31 1.58
C ILE A 59 -6.73 -18.48 1.84
N HIS A 60 -7.47 -18.08 0.79
CA HIS A 60 -8.71 -17.32 0.95
C HIS A 60 -9.78 -18.09 1.72
N THR A 61 -9.70 -19.42 1.77
CA THR A 61 -10.61 -20.27 2.56
C THR A 61 -10.49 -20.05 4.07
N PHE A 62 -9.45 -19.35 4.51
CA PHE A 62 -9.29 -18.95 5.90
C PHE A 62 -10.19 -17.77 6.28
N ILE A 63 -10.67 -16.96 5.34
CA ILE A 63 -11.61 -15.86 5.63
C ILE A 63 -12.83 -16.40 6.40
N GLY A 64 -13.11 -15.81 7.56
CA GLY A 64 -14.21 -16.18 8.45
C GLY A 64 -13.89 -17.29 9.46
N LYS A 65 -12.78 -18.03 9.33
CA LYS A 65 -12.36 -19.03 10.33
C LYS A 65 -11.93 -18.39 11.63
N GLN A 66 -12.04 -19.12 12.75
CA GLN A 66 -11.51 -18.68 14.04
C GLN A 66 -9.98 -18.69 14.02
N VAL A 67 -9.36 -17.75 14.74
CA VAL A 67 -7.90 -17.70 14.91
C VAL A 67 -7.30 -19.03 15.40
N SER A 68 -8.01 -19.79 16.24
CA SER A 68 -7.56 -21.09 16.73
C SER A 68 -7.48 -22.16 15.64
N GLU A 69 -8.33 -22.08 14.62
CA GLU A 69 -8.27 -22.99 13.47
C GLU A 69 -7.04 -22.67 12.62
N ILE A 70 -6.76 -21.39 12.41
CA ILE A 70 -5.60 -20.95 11.63
C ILE A 70 -4.30 -21.27 12.33
N THR A 71 -4.20 -21.04 13.64
CA THR A 71 -2.98 -21.34 14.39
C THR A 71 -2.72 -22.84 14.54
N ARG A 72 -3.76 -23.68 14.43
CA ARG A 72 -3.60 -25.13 14.30
C ARG A 72 -3.01 -25.51 12.94
N ASP A 73 -3.47 -24.87 11.86
CA ASP A 73 -3.07 -25.21 10.49
C ASP A 73 -1.69 -24.61 10.12
N LEU A 74 -1.36 -23.41 10.63
CA LEU A 74 -0.14 -22.66 10.28
C LEU A 74 0.89 -22.53 11.42
N GLY A 75 0.52 -22.88 12.64
CA GLY A 75 1.32 -22.59 13.84
C GLY A 75 1.10 -21.18 14.38
N LYS A 76 1.93 -20.77 15.35
CA LYS A 76 1.89 -19.41 15.91
C LYS A 76 2.48 -18.40 14.91
N PRO A 77 1.94 -17.17 14.82
CA PRO A 77 2.54 -16.13 14.00
C PRO A 77 3.91 -15.72 14.55
N GLU A 78 4.78 -15.26 13.65
CA GLU A 78 6.10 -14.72 14.01
C GLU A 78 5.99 -13.33 14.63
N ARG A 79 4.94 -12.58 14.28
CA ARG A 79 4.64 -11.26 14.82
C ARG A 79 3.13 -11.00 14.77
N ILE A 80 2.62 -10.25 15.74
CA ILE A 80 1.26 -9.71 15.74
C ILE A 80 1.38 -8.18 15.70
N ASP A 81 0.81 -7.59 14.68
CA ASP A 81 0.95 -6.17 14.35
C ASP A 81 -0.44 -5.52 14.39
N PRO A 82 -0.71 -4.57 15.31
CA PRO A 82 -2.00 -3.89 15.35
C PRO A 82 -2.22 -3.03 14.10
N THR A 83 -3.49 -2.80 13.76
CA THR A 83 -3.88 -1.92 12.66
C THR A 83 -4.86 -0.87 13.14
N PRO A 84 -5.03 0.24 12.39
CA PRO A 84 -6.02 1.23 12.74
C PRO A 84 -7.47 0.83 12.34
N PHE A 85 -7.66 -0.41 11.84
CA PHE A 85 -8.92 -0.89 11.24
C PHE A 85 -9.64 -1.96 12.08
N GLY A 86 -9.33 -2.05 13.39
CA GLY A 86 -10.03 -2.97 14.31
C GLY A 86 -9.74 -4.45 14.08
N TYR A 87 -8.59 -4.76 13.47
CA TYR A 87 -8.03 -6.10 13.39
C TYR A 87 -6.51 -6.05 13.59
N ASP A 88 -5.91 -7.17 13.96
CA ASP A 88 -4.46 -7.31 14.08
C ASP A 88 -3.93 -8.21 12.97
N TRP A 89 -2.83 -7.82 12.35
CA TRP A 89 -2.11 -8.66 11.40
C TRP A 89 -1.32 -9.75 12.14
N TYR A 90 -1.53 -11.00 11.75
CA TYR A 90 -0.73 -12.15 12.15
C TYR A 90 0.24 -12.41 11.00
N ILE A 91 1.53 -12.17 11.25
CA ILE A 91 2.59 -12.21 10.23
C ILE A 91 3.24 -13.59 10.23
N TYR A 92 3.38 -14.18 9.05
CA TYR A 92 4.01 -15.48 8.82
C TYR A 92 5.01 -15.42 7.67
N GLY A 93 6.06 -16.25 7.75
CA GLY A 93 6.99 -16.46 6.66
C GLY A 93 7.82 -15.22 6.32
N ARG A 94 8.21 -14.42 7.32
CA ARG A 94 9.11 -13.27 7.16
C ARG A 94 10.38 -13.69 6.43
N ASN A 95 10.84 -12.85 5.50
CA ASN A 95 12.03 -13.10 4.66
C ASN A 95 11.96 -14.40 3.81
N SER A 96 10.76 -14.95 3.60
CA SER A 96 10.55 -16.19 2.83
C SER A 96 9.66 -15.96 1.60
N GLU A 97 9.66 -16.95 0.71
CA GLU A 97 8.76 -17.01 -0.45
C GLU A 97 7.33 -17.38 -0.07
N ARG A 98 7.02 -17.46 1.23
CA ARG A 98 5.71 -17.76 1.82
C ARG A 98 5.15 -16.62 2.67
N TYR A 99 5.67 -15.40 2.51
CA TYR A 99 5.22 -14.24 3.28
C TYR A 99 3.71 -14.01 3.18
N LEU A 100 3.05 -14.02 4.34
CA LEU A 100 1.60 -13.97 4.48
C LEU A 100 1.23 -13.13 5.71
N GLN A 101 0.25 -12.26 5.56
CA GLN A 101 -0.38 -11.56 6.67
C GLN A 101 -1.84 -11.99 6.78
N ILE A 102 -2.30 -12.36 7.98
CA ILE A 102 -3.70 -12.74 8.24
C ILE A 102 -4.28 -11.77 9.26
N GLY A 103 -5.26 -10.97 8.84
CA GLY A 103 -5.92 -10.00 9.71
C GLY A 103 -6.99 -10.69 10.55
N ILE A 104 -6.82 -10.67 11.87
CA ILE A 104 -7.74 -11.23 12.84
C ILE A 104 -8.53 -10.09 13.46
N ASP A 105 -9.84 -10.06 13.22
CA ASP A 105 -10.73 -9.05 13.81
C ASP A 105 -10.66 -9.11 15.34
N SER A 106 -10.39 -7.95 15.96
CA SER A 106 -10.03 -7.89 17.37
C SER A 106 -11.19 -8.28 18.29
N GLN A 107 -12.44 -8.14 17.83
CA GLN A 107 -13.63 -8.48 18.59
C GLN A 107 -14.05 -9.94 18.36
N THR A 108 -14.23 -10.32 17.10
CA THR A 108 -14.78 -11.64 16.75
C THR A 108 -13.74 -12.75 16.77
N ARG A 109 -12.45 -12.40 16.75
CA ARG A 109 -11.32 -13.35 16.66
C ARG A 109 -11.38 -14.23 15.41
N ARG A 110 -12.03 -13.73 14.36
CA ARG A 110 -12.13 -14.36 13.04
C ARG A 110 -11.23 -13.68 12.03
N VAL A 111 -10.79 -14.45 11.04
CA VAL A 111 -10.04 -13.91 9.90
C VAL A 111 -10.95 -12.98 9.08
N THR A 112 -10.55 -11.72 8.92
CA THR A 112 -11.32 -10.70 8.19
C THR A 112 -10.62 -10.19 6.93
N THR A 113 -9.30 -10.34 6.87
CA THR A 113 -8.49 -10.00 5.69
C THR A 113 -7.27 -10.90 5.62
N ILE A 114 -6.73 -11.10 4.43
CA ILE A 114 -5.51 -11.87 4.18
C ILE A 114 -4.73 -11.14 3.09
N TYR A 115 -3.46 -10.84 3.34
CA TYR A 115 -2.55 -10.35 2.32
C TYR A 115 -1.45 -11.36 2.01
N ALA A 116 -1.37 -11.77 0.74
CA ALA A 116 -0.41 -12.71 0.24
C ALA A 116 0.60 -12.01 -0.66
N LEU A 117 1.89 -12.17 -0.32
CA LEU A 117 3.01 -11.67 -1.13
C LEU A 117 3.98 -12.80 -1.49
N GLY A 118 4.07 -13.87 -0.70
CA GLY A 118 4.93 -15.01 -1.02
C GLY A 118 4.55 -15.71 -2.34
N LYS A 119 5.53 -15.96 -3.22
CA LYS A 119 5.29 -16.59 -4.53
C LYS A 119 4.89 -18.08 -4.44
N GLU A 120 5.17 -18.74 -3.32
CA GLU A 120 4.82 -20.14 -3.07
C GLU A 120 3.40 -20.32 -2.47
N LEU A 121 2.68 -19.23 -2.20
CA LEU A 121 1.34 -19.30 -1.64
C LEU A 121 0.32 -19.77 -2.66
N SER A 122 -0.59 -20.65 -2.23
CA SER A 122 -1.71 -21.12 -3.05
C SER A 122 -2.86 -20.10 -3.02
N ILE A 123 -3.06 -19.40 -4.15
CA ILE A 123 -4.04 -18.32 -4.33
C ILE A 123 -4.99 -18.55 -5.53
N PRO A 124 -5.54 -19.77 -5.74
CA PRO A 124 -6.41 -20.03 -6.87
C PRO A 124 -7.61 -19.08 -6.89
N PRO A 125 -8.09 -18.69 -8.08
CA PRO A 125 -7.71 -19.18 -9.40
C PRO A 125 -6.39 -18.58 -9.92
N PHE A 126 -5.87 -17.58 -9.22
CA PHE A 126 -4.71 -16.81 -9.61
C PHE A 126 -3.41 -17.54 -9.26
N LYS A 127 -2.31 -17.02 -9.79
CA LYS A 127 -0.96 -17.43 -9.41
C LYS A 127 -0.04 -16.21 -9.34
N MET A 128 0.84 -16.17 -8.33
CA MET A 128 1.86 -15.13 -8.25
C MET A 128 2.74 -15.17 -9.51
N GLY A 129 3.05 -14.01 -10.07
CA GLY A 129 3.78 -13.86 -11.33
C GLY A 129 2.94 -14.08 -12.60
N GLU A 130 1.64 -14.30 -12.49
CA GLU A 130 0.75 -14.37 -13.65
C GLU A 130 0.62 -13.00 -14.33
N ALA A 131 0.59 -13.00 -15.68
CA ALA A 131 0.41 -11.78 -16.45
C ALA A 131 -1.01 -11.23 -16.29
N SER A 132 -1.16 -9.90 -16.29
CA SER A 132 -2.46 -9.27 -16.01
C SER A 132 -3.52 -9.70 -17.02
N GLN A 133 -3.17 -9.78 -18.32
CA GLN A 133 -4.06 -10.27 -19.37
C GLN A 133 -4.67 -11.64 -19.05
N LYS A 134 -3.87 -12.56 -18.50
CA LYS A 134 -4.34 -13.90 -18.15
C LYS A 134 -5.26 -13.86 -16.93
N VAL A 135 -4.99 -12.98 -15.97
CA VAL A 135 -5.88 -12.76 -14.83
C VAL A 135 -7.22 -12.18 -15.29
N TYR A 136 -7.23 -11.10 -16.07
CA TYR A 136 -8.46 -10.46 -16.56
C TYR A 136 -9.28 -11.38 -17.47
N SER A 137 -8.67 -12.37 -18.14
CA SER A 137 -9.42 -13.37 -18.89
C SER A 137 -10.27 -14.31 -18.01
N GLN A 138 -9.97 -14.40 -16.71
CA GLN A 138 -10.62 -15.32 -15.77
C GLN A 138 -11.70 -14.65 -14.91
N VAL A 139 -11.67 -13.32 -14.81
CA VAL A 139 -12.51 -12.56 -13.86
C VAL A 139 -13.06 -11.30 -14.52
N ARG A 140 -14.30 -10.96 -14.18
CA ARG A 140 -14.86 -9.65 -14.54
C ARG A 140 -14.48 -8.63 -13.49
N VAL A 141 -13.91 -7.52 -13.95
CA VAL A 141 -13.56 -6.37 -13.12
C VAL A 141 -14.49 -5.21 -13.47
N SER A 142 -14.97 -4.53 -12.43
CA SER A 142 -15.79 -3.33 -12.55
C SER A 142 -14.93 -2.15 -12.12
N ASP A 143 -15.02 -1.04 -12.86
CA ASP A 143 -14.45 0.26 -12.49
C ASP A 143 -15.29 0.97 -11.42
N THR A 144 -16.59 0.67 -11.34
CA THR A 144 -17.50 1.24 -10.32
C THR A 144 -18.08 0.21 -9.33
N PRO A 145 -17.27 -0.53 -8.55
CA PRO A 145 -17.80 -1.50 -7.61
C PRO A 145 -18.53 -0.82 -6.46
N SER A 146 -19.71 -1.35 -6.12
CA SER A 146 -20.53 -0.84 -5.01
C SER A 146 -20.75 -1.88 -3.92
N LEU A 147 -20.90 -1.42 -2.67
CA LEU A 147 -21.22 -2.28 -1.54
C LEU A 147 -22.17 -1.59 -0.55
N ASN A 148 -22.83 -2.40 0.25
CA ASN A 148 -23.60 -1.93 1.41
C ASN A 148 -22.99 -2.49 2.69
N TYR A 149 -22.77 -1.64 3.69
CA TYR A 149 -22.26 -2.04 4.99
C TYR A 149 -22.96 -1.25 6.10
N ARG A 150 -23.67 -1.95 6.98
CA ARG A 150 -24.41 -1.37 8.13
C ARG A 150 -25.33 -0.19 7.75
N GLY A 151 -26.01 -0.29 6.62
CA GLY A 151 -26.92 0.75 6.12
C GLY A 151 -26.24 1.87 5.33
N THR A 152 -24.91 1.87 5.23
CA THR A 152 -24.16 2.80 4.37
C THR A 152 -23.95 2.17 2.99
N SER A 153 -24.42 2.86 1.95
CA SER A 153 -24.13 2.52 0.56
C SER A 153 -22.85 3.21 0.14
N ILE A 154 -21.90 2.47 -0.42
CA ILE A 154 -20.59 2.96 -0.87
C ILE A 154 -20.41 2.59 -2.34
N HIS A 155 -20.08 3.57 -3.16
CA HIS A 155 -19.76 3.41 -4.58
C HIS A 155 -18.32 3.84 -4.79
N PHE A 156 -17.44 2.89 -5.08
CA PHE A 156 -16.06 3.18 -5.43
C PHE A 156 -15.95 3.55 -6.91
N GLU A 157 -14.95 4.36 -7.22
CA GLU A 157 -14.54 4.74 -8.56
C GLU A 157 -13.05 4.41 -8.72
N LEU A 158 -12.76 3.41 -9.54
CA LEU A 158 -11.39 3.03 -9.88
C LEU A 158 -11.00 3.74 -11.17
N ASN A 159 -9.93 4.53 -11.11
CA ASN A 159 -9.37 5.16 -12.30
C ASN A 159 -8.56 4.14 -13.14
N GLU A 160 -8.02 4.57 -14.28
CA GLU A 160 -7.23 3.70 -15.16
C GLU A 160 -6.03 3.06 -14.44
N GLU A 161 -5.34 3.81 -13.58
CA GLU A 161 -4.22 3.32 -12.79
C GLU A 161 -4.68 2.25 -11.80
N ASP A 162 -5.75 2.48 -11.05
CA ASP A 162 -6.34 1.52 -10.13
C ASP A 162 -6.74 0.23 -10.86
N MET A 163 -7.34 0.35 -12.03
CA MET A 163 -7.74 -0.79 -12.86
C MET A 163 -6.53 -1.60 -13.33
N MET A 164 -5.39 -0.96 -13.58
CA MET A 164 -4.14 -1.62 -13.99
C MET A 164 -3.38 -2.24 -12.82
N VAL A 165 -3.22 -1.51 -11.70
CA VAL A 165 -2.26 -1.89 -10.65
C VAL A 165 -2.92 -2.51 -9.43
N ARG A 166 -4.19 -2.22 -9.20
CA ARG A 166 -4.92 -2.69 -8.02
C ARG A 166 -6.42 -2.93 -8.24
N PRO A 167 -6.85 -3.68 -9.28
CA PRO A 167 -8.26 -3.89 -9.54
C PRO A 167 -8.96 -4.61 -8.39
N LEU A 168 -10.24 -4.27 -8.18
CA LEU A 168 -11.10 -4.84 -7.15
C LEU A 168 -12.15 -5.77 -7.76
N ILE A 169 -12.27 -6.97 -7.21
CA ILE A 169 -13.18 -8.00 -7.71
C ILE A 169 -14.06 -8.49 -6.58
N LYS A 170 -15.35 -8.69 -6.87
CA LYS A 170 -16.26 -9.39 -5.97
C LYS A 170 -15.87 -10.86 -5.88
N PHE A 171 -15.64 -11.38 -4.68
CA PHE A 171 -15.12 -12.74 -4.49
C PHE A 171 -15.93 -13.47 -3.42
N GLY A 172 -16.97 -14.18 -3.86
CA GLY A 172 -17.94 -14.80 -2.96
C GLY A 172 -18.67 -13.74 -2.13
N LYS A 173 -18.67 -13.88 -0.81
CA LYS A 173 -19.26 -12.88 0.10
C LYS A 173 -18.36 -11.66 0.31
N GLY A 174 -17.06 -11.78 0.03
CA GLY A 174 -16.06 -10.75 0.25
C GLY A 174 -15.60 -10.09 -1.05
N TRP A 175 -14.34 -9.69 -1.05
CA TRP A 175 -13.66 -8.95 -2.12
C TRP A 175 -12.22 -9.45 -2.23
N VAL A 176 -11.65 -9.32 -3.42
CA VAL A 176 -10.22 -9.49 -3.65
C VAL A 176 -9.68 -8.26 -4.38
N GLN A 177 -8.64 -7.66 -3.82
CA GLN A 177 -7.81 -6.67 -4.51
C GLN A 177 -6.59 -7.41 -5.04
N LEU A 178 -6.37 -7.35 -6.35
CA LEU A 178 -5.20 -7.94 -7.00
C LEU A 178 -4.16 -6.86 -7.17
N ASN A 179 -2.92 -7.09 -6.76
CA ASN A 179 -1.87 -6.08 -6.84
C ASN A 179 -0.85 -6.46 -7.92
N PHE A 180 -0.78 -5.67 -8.98
CA PHE A 180 0.16 -5.86 -10.07
C PHE A 180 1.39 -4.97 -9.90
N ASP A 181 2.52 -5.50 -10.33
CA ASP A 181 3.68 -4.69 -10.71
C ASP A 181 3.47 -4.30 -12.18
N HIS A 182 3.11 -3.04 -12.41
CA HIS A 182 2.77 -2.55 -13.76
C HIS A 182 4.00 -2.47 -14.68
N VAL A 183 5.21 -2.39 -14.10
CA VAL A 183 6.47 -2.34 -14.87
C VAL A 183 6.73 -3.70 -15.51
N THR A 184 6.46 -4.78 -14.77
CA THR A 184 6.70 -6.16 -15.23
C THR A 184 5.46 -6.84 -15.82
N ASP A 185 4.28 -6.22 -15.65
CA ASP A 185 2.97 -6.79 -15.94
C ASP A 185 2.73 -8.12 -15.20
N ARG A 186 3.00 -8.15 -13.89
CA ARG A 186 2.92 -9.39 -13.08
C ARG A 186 2.13 -9.21 -11.80
N LEU A 187 1.24 -10.17 -11.53
CA LEU A 187 0.57 -10.27 -10.23
C LEU A 187 1.62 -10.46 -9.15
N THR A 188 1.67 -9.49 -8.24
CA THR A 188 2.73 -9.32 -7.25
C THR A 188 2.23 -9.57 -5.84
N GLY A 189 0.96 -9.26 -5.56
CA GLY A 189 0.30 -9.50 -4.28
C GLY A 189 -1.20 -9.69 -4.47
N VAL A 190 -1.84 -10.28 -3.47
CA VAL A 190 -3.30 -10.47 -3.44
C VAL A 190 -3.81 -10.19 -2.04
N ARG A 191 -4.82 -9.32 -1.92
CA ARG A 191 -5.52 -9.05 -0.67
C ARG A 191 -6.96 -9.53 -0.74
N TYR A 192 -7.31 -10.50 0.09
CA TYR A 192 -8.70 -10.93 0.30
C TYR A 192 -9.29 -10.17 1.49
N MET A 193 -10.52 -9.67 1.36
CA MET A 193 -11.15 -8.82 2.38
C MET A 193 -12.63 -9.16 2.56
N THR A 194 -13.12 -9.04 3.79
CA THR A 194 -14.56 -8.91 4.03
C THR A 194 -15.07 -7.55 3.58
N THR A 195 -16.37 -7.40 3.39
CA THR A 195 -17.02 -6.09 3.12
C THR A 195 -16.73 -5.07 4.22
N LYS A 196 -16.61 -5.52 5.49
CA LYS A 196 -16.24 -4.66 6.63
C LYS A 196 -14.88 -3.99 6.39
N VAL A 197 -13.85 -4.79 6.10
CA VAL A 197 -12.48 -4.28 5.90
C VAL A 197 -12.44 -3.31 4.73
N LEU A 198 -13.08 -3.65 3.60
CA LEU A 198 -13.11 -2.75 2.45
C LEU A 198 -13.81 -1.41 2.75
N ALA A 199 -14.89 -1.43 3.53
CA ALA A 199 -15.60 -0.21 3.95
C ALA A 199 -14.76 0.63 4.94
N GLU A 200 -14.04 -0.01 5.86
CA GLU A 200 -13.18 0.64 6.86
C GLU A 200 -11.88 1.21 6.27
N GLN A 201 -11.34 0.60 5.22
CA GLN A 201 -10.10 1.03 4.57
C GLN A 201 -10.28 2.10 3.49
N HIS A 202 -11.47 2.18 2.86
CA HIS A 202 -11.79 3.11 1.76
C HIS A 202 -10.62 3.33 0.77
N PRO A 203 -10.07 2.27 0.15
CA PRO A 203 -8.78 2.33 -0.55
C PRO A 203 -8.81 3.03 -1.92
N TYR A 204 -9.99 3.45 -2.39
CA TYR A 204 -10.22 4.10 -3.69
C TYR A 204 -11.05 5.36 -3.53
N SER A 205 -11.12 6.19 -4.57
CA SER A 205 -12.12 7.25 -4.66
C SER A 205 -13.52 6.67 -4.49
N MET A 206 -14.41 7.39 -3.82
CA MET A 206 -15.76 6.90 -3.55
C MET A 206 -16.76 8.00 -3.25
N THR A 207 -18.03 7.69 -3.53
CA THR A 207 -19.20 8.38 -2.97
C THR A 207 -19.93 7.46 -2.00
N TYR A 208 -20.64 8.03 -1.03
CA TYR A 208 -21.41 7.24 -0.06
C TYR A 208 -22.67 7.95 0.42
N SER A 209 -23.63 7.15 0.88
CA SER A 209 -24.84 7.60 1.57
C SER A 209 -24.99 6.83 2.88
N GLY A 210 -24.97 7.54 4.01
CA GLY A 210 -24.97 6.97 5.36
C GLY A 210 -23.77 7.41 6.19
N GLN A 211 -23.45 6.64 7.24
CA GLN A 211 -22.30 6.92 8.11
C GLN A 211 -21.12 6.02 7.72
N LEU A 212 -20.02 6.64 7.29
CA LEU A 212 -18.81 5.91 6.92
C LEU A 212 -18.08 5.39 8.18
N PRO A 213 -17.64 4.11 8.20
CA PRO A 213 -16.83 3.63 9.31
C PRO A 213 -15.42 4.21 9.24
N SER A 214 -14.96 4.85 10.32
CA SER A 214 -13.63 5.44 10.44
C SER A 214 -12.98 5.01 11.77
N PRO A 215 -12.67 3.71 11.94
CA PRO A 215 -12.11 3.19 13.20
C PRO A 215 -10.79 3.86 13.59
N GLN A 216 -10.04 4.39 12.62
CA GLN A 216 -8.78 5.09 12.87
C GLN A 216 -8.93 6.39 13.69
N GLU A 217 -10.12 7.00 13.70
CA GLU A 217 -10.39 8.25 14.44
C GLU A 217 -10.53 8.03 15.95
N THR A 218 -10.71 6.79 16.41
CA THR A 218 -10.88 6.49 17.84
C THR A 218 -9.57 6.18 18.56
N LEU A 219 -8.47 6.03 17.82
CA LEU A 219 -7.16 5.68 18.37
C LEU A 219 -6.51 6.89 19.05
N ASN A 220 -5.99 6.66 20.25
CA ASN A 220 -5.15 7.65 20.93
C ASN A 220 -3.70 7.63 20.43
N ASP A 221 -2.90 8.62 20.83
CA ASP A 221 -1.51 8.77 20.36
C ASP A 221 -0.62 7.55 20.67
N LYS A 222 -0.86 6.85 21.78
CA LYS A 222 -0.09 5.65 22.16
C LYS A 222 -0.45 4.45 21.29
N GLU A 223 -1.73 4.30 20.95
CA GLU A 223 -2.18 3.27 20.02
C GLU A 223 -1.62 3.54 18.62
N TRP A 224 -1.65 4.79 18.17
CA TRP A 224 -1.03 5.21 16.91
C TRP A 224 0.47 4.94 16.87
N GLU A 225 1.20 5.20 17.95
CA GLU A 225 2.63 4.87 18.00
C GLU A 225 2.88 3.37 17.83
N THR A 226 2.03 2.52 18.42
CA THR A 226 2.13 1.07 18.27
C THR A 226 1.81 0.63 16.84
N VAL A 227 0.81 1.24 16.21
CA VAL A 227 0.47 1.02 14.80
C VAL A 227 1.63 1.44 13.89
N ASN A 228 2.17 2.65 14.07
CA ASN A 228 3.29 3.17 13.27
C ASN A 228 4.49 2.20 13.28
N GLN A 229 4.91 1.76 14.47
CA GLN A 229 6.02 0.81 14.62
C GLN A 229 5.74 -0.56 14.00
N ALA A 230 4.48 -0.97 13.97
CA ALA A 230 4.06 -2.20 13.32
C ALA A 230 4.11 -2.06 11.79
N GLU A 231 3.65 -0.93 11.25
CA GLU A 231 3.72 -0.62 9.82
C GLU A 231 5.17 -0.53 9.33
N ASP A 232 6.06 0.09 10.09
CA ASP A 232 7.48 0.18 9.75
C ASP A 232 8.13 -1.20 9.54
N LYS A 233 7.84 -2.14 10.43
CA LYS A 233 8.32 -3.54 10.33
C LYS A 233 7.69 -4.29 9.16
N GLN A 234 6.40 -4.07 8.90
CA GLN A 234 5.72 -4.65 7.74
C GLN A 234 6.34 -4.16 6.43
N ILE A 235 6.61 -2.86 6.31
CA ILE A 235 7.23 -2.26 5.12
C ILE A 235 8.63 -2.84 4.89
N LEU A 236 9.46 -2.99 5.93
CA LEU A 236 10.77 -3.65 5.79
C LEU A 236 10.61 -5.09 5.28
N ASP A 237 9.76 -5.89 5.94
CA ASP A 237 9.58 -7.30 5.58
C ASP A 237 9.11 -7.43 4.12
N MET A 238 8.12 -6.63 3.70
CA MET A 238 7.60 -6.66 2.33
C MET A 238 8.62 -6.14 1.30
N SER A 239 9.37 -5.10 1.65
CA SER A 239 10.47 -4.60 0.81
C SER A 239 11.49 -5.72 0.55
N ASN A 240 11.85 -6.48 1.57
CA ASN A 240 12.79 -7.60 1.44
C ASN A 240 12.22 -8.79 0.66
N VAL A 241 10.92 -9.08 0.79
CA VAL A 241 10.25 -10.09 -0.04
C VAL A 241 10.26 -9.68 -1.52
N LEU A 242 9.99 -8.41 -1.82
CA LEU A 242 10.07 -7.87 -3.17
C LEU A 242 11.51 -7.90 -3.70
N ARG A 243 12.49 -7.44 -2.93
CA ARG A 243 13.92 -7.50 -3.31
C ARG A 243 14.37 -8.92 -3.64
N LYS A 244 14.01 -9.89 -2.80
CA LYS A 244 14.30 -11.31 -3.05
C LYS A 244 13.68 -11.82 -4.35
N ARG A 245 12.45 -11.38 -4.68
CA ARG A 245 11.79 -11.70 -5.96
C ARG A 245 12.57 -11.18 -7.17
N PHE A 246 13.28 -10.07 -7.02
CA PHE A 246 14.18 -9.51 -8.03
C PHE A 246 15.64 -9.95 -7.86
N HIS A 247 15.90 -11.03 -7.10
CA HIS A 247 17.24 -11.58 -6.87
C HIS A 247 18.22 -10.60 -6.21
N LEU A 248 17.72 -9.71 -5.37
CA LEU A 248 18.51 -8.77 -4.58
C LEU A 248 18.62 -9.21 -3.13
N GLU A 249 19.74 -8.87 -2.50
CA GLU A 249 19.96 -9.10 -1.07
C GLU A 249 18.97 -8.29 -0.22
N PRO A 250 18.48 -8.86 0.89
CA PRO A 250 17.61 -8.16 1.82
C PRO A 250 18.36 -7.02 2.52
N LEU A 251 17.66 -5.92 2.76
CA LEU A 251 18.14 -4.79 3.53
C LEU A 251 18.05 -5.12 5.02
N ARG A 252 19.10 -4.75 5.77
CA ARG A 252 19.09 -4.83 7.23
C ARG A 252 18.34 -3.64 7.82
N TRP A 253 17.68 -3.83 8.96
CA TRP A 253 17.10 -2.71 9.71
C TRP A 253 18.20 -1.79 10.23
N SER A 254 18.07 -0.50 9.97
CA SER A 254 18.91 0.54 10.56
C SER A 254 18.08 1.36 11.55
N GLU A 255 18.40 1.24 12.83
CA GLU A 255 17.68 1.94 13.90
C GLU A 255 17.89 3.46 13.82
N GLU A 256 19.09 3.90 13.45
CA GLU A 256 19.42 5.29 13.21
C GLU A 256 18.59 5.87 12.05
N ALA A 257 18.53 5.15 10.92
CA ALA A 257 17.77 5.62 9.76
C ALA A 257 16.25 5.59 10.05
N HIS A 258 15.77 4.62 10.83
CA HIS A 258 14.39 4.59 11.30
C HIS A 258 14.03 5.85 12.09
N ARG A 259 14.90 6.29 13.02
CA ARG A 259 14.68 7.53 13.78
C ARG A 259 14.62 8.76 12.87
N ALA A 260 15.48 8.84 11.85
CA ALA A 260 15.45 9.93 10.86
C ALA A 260 14.13 9.93 10.06
N ALA A 261 13.76 8.78 9.50
CA ALA A 261 12.55 8.59 8.72
C ALA A 261 11.28 8.90 9.53
N TYR A 262 11.19 8.41 10.78
CA TYR A 262 10.04 8.65 11.65
C TYR A 262 9.88 10.14 11.97
N LYS A 263 10.99 10.82 12.30
CA LYS A 263 11.00 12.26 12.55
C LYS A 263 10.54 13.02 11.31
N HIS A 264 10.95 12.59 10.11
CA HIS A 264 10.54 13.23 8.86
C HIS A 264 9.05 13.03 8.55
N SER A 265 8.53 11.80 8.66
CA SER A 265 7.09 11.52 8.52
C SER A 265 6.24 12.34 9.49
N ARG A 266 6.66 12.41 10.77
CA ARG A 266 5.97 13.23 11.77
C ARG A 266 6.05 14.72 11.44
N GLU A 267 7.19 15.20 10.96
CA GLU A 267 7.35 16.61 10.59
C GLU A 267 6.46 16.98 9.40
N MET A 268 6.45 16.16 8.34
CA MET A 268 5.57 16.34 7.18
C MET A 268 4.09 16.41 7.60
N TYR A 269 3.66 15.48 8.46
CA TYR A 269 2.31 15.47 9.00
C TYR A 269 1.99 16.73 9.82
N THR A 270 2.84 17.06 10.80
CA THR A 270 2.56 18.15 11.76
C THR A 270 2.74 19.55 11.17
N LYS A 271 3.65 19.70 10.20
CA LYS A 271 3.92 20.97 9.50
C LYS A 271 3.16 21.11 8.18
N LYS A 272 2.33 20.12 7.82
CA LYS A 272 1.43 20.14 6.65
C LYS A 272 2.17 20.39 5.34
N TYR A 273 3.25 19.66 5.10
CA TYR A 273 3.99 19.69 3.84
C TYR A 273 4.34 18.27 3.39
N PHE A 274 4.72 18.12 2.13
CA PHE A 274 5.17 16.85 1.57
C PHE A 274 6.34 17.11 0.61
N SER A 275 7.56 16.80 1.05
CA SER A 275 8.80 17.10 0.34
C SER A 275 9.97 16.34 0.98
N HIS A 276 10.91 15.88 0.16
CA HIS A 276 12.19 15.33 0.61
C HIS A 276 13.02 16.34 1.42
N ASP A 277 12.86 17.63 1.10
CA ASP A 277 13.58 18.71 1.77
C ASP A 277 12.69 19.41 2.80
N SER A 278 13.25 19.59 4.00
CA SER A 278 12.64 20.33 5.09
C SER A 278 13.31 21.68 5.31
N LYS A 279 12.49 22.71 5.52
CA LYS A 279 12.96 24.04 5.95
C LYS A 279 13.50 24.04 7.40
N TRP A 280 13.13 23.03 8.20
CA TRP A 280 13.52 22.92 9.62
C TRP A 280 14.62 21.89 9.84
N SER A 281 14.51 20.76 9.14
CA SER A 281 15.39 19.61 9.29
C SER A 281 16.16 19.30 7.99
N GLY A 282 16.32 20.25 7.07
CA GLY A 282 17.17 20.10 5.89
C GLY A 282 16.80 18.92 4.99
N ASP A 283 17.76 18.52 4.15
CA ASP A 283 17.66 17.38 3.23
C ASP A 283 17.90 16.03 3.97
N LEU A 284 17.78 14.92 3.22
CA LEU A 284 18.07 13.57 3.71
C LEU A 284 19.46 13.47 4.36
N SER A 285 20.49 14.05 3.73
CA SER A 285 21.86 13.99 4.25
C SER A 285 21.96 14.64 5.64
N ALA A 286 21.33 15.81 5.82
CA ALA A 286 21.30 16.51 7.08
C ALA A 286 20.53 15.73 8.16
N ARG A 287 19.44 15.05 7.79
CA ARG A 287 18.66 14.20 8.72
C ARG A 287 19.47 12.99 9.17
N LEU A 288 20.07 12.24 8.25
CA LEU A 288 20.89 11.07 8.55
C LEU A 288 22.14 11.42 9.39
N LYS A 289 22.80 12.54 9.08
CA LYS A 289 23.94 13.05 9.87
C LYS A 289 23.56 13.36 11.32
N ARG A 290 22.35 13.88 11.56
CA ARG A 290 21.84 14.15 12.92
C ARG A 290 21.62 12.87 13.73
N GLU A 291 21.38 11.74 13.08
CA GLU A 291 21.33 10.42 13.70
C GLU A 291 22.71 9.74 13.74
N ASN A 292 23.79 10.48 13.47
CA ASN A 292 25.18 10.01 13.44
C ASN A 292 25.50 8.97 12.36
N ILE A 293 24.75 8.95 11.26
CA ILE A 293 25.01 8.06 10.13
C ILE A 293 25.99 8.74 9.16
N ARG A 294 27.16 8.11 8.96
CA ARG A 294 28.02 8.35 7.80
C ARG A 294 27.70 7.31 6.75
N PHE A 295 27.56 7.72 5.49
CA PHE A 295 27.12 6.84 4.43
C PHE A 295 27.86 7.10 3.11
N ARG A 296 28.07 6.05 2.34
CA ARG A 296 28.59 6.10 0.95
C ARG A 296 27.47 6.40 -0.04
N ALA A 297 26.27 5.91 0.23
CA ALA A 297 25.07 6.15 -0.55
C ALA A 297 23.85 6.25 0.37
N ALA A 298 22.90 7.11 0.00
CA ALA A 298 21.59 7.19 0.64
C ALA A 298 20.50 7.43 -0.41
N GLY A 299 19.27 7.05 -0.10
CA GLY A 299 18.09 7.30 -0.92
C GLY A 299 16.85 7.37 -0.05
N GLU A 300 15.80 8.04 -0.53
CA GLU A 300 14.57 8.21 0.24
C GLU A 300 13.36 7.95 -0.64
N ASN A 301 12.39 7.21 -0.10
CA ASN A 301 11.02 7.21 -0.60
C ASN A 301 10.10 7.83 0.45
N ILE A 302 9.23 8.76 0.03
CA ILE A 302 8.18 9.31 0.88
C ILE A 302 6.80 9.02 0.29
N ALA A 303 5.80 8.88 1.13
CA ALA A 303 4.41 8.72 0.72
C ALA A 303 3.46 9.24 1.78
N ALA A 304 2.26 9.65 1.35
CA ALA A 304 1.20 10.10 2.24
C ALA A 304 -0.16 9.63 1.75
N LYS A 305 -1.13 9.56 2.67
CA LYS A 305 -2.56 9.24 2.42
C LYS A 305 -2.84 7.82 1.95
N TYR A 306 -1.88 6.91 2.06
CA TYR A 306 -2.13 5.47 1.90
C TYR A 306 -2.84 4.92 3.14
N PRO A 307 -3.73 3.91 2.98
CA PRO A 307 -4.46 3.36 4.10
C PRO A 307 -3.60 2.46 5.01
N ASP A 308 -2.59 1.79 4.46
CA ASP A 308 -1.70 0.92 5.24
C ASP A 308 -0.34 0.66 4.58
N ALA A 309 0.55 0.01 5.35
CA ALA A 309 1.88 -0.48 4.96
C ALA A 309 1.92 -1.25 3.61
N VAL A 310 0.91 -2.07 3.33
CA VAL A 310 0.87 -2.88 2.09
C VAL A 310 0.58 -1.98 0.90
N ALA A 311 -0.42 -1.09 1.02
CA ALA A 311 -0.79 -0.17 -0.04
C ALA A 311 0.38 0.77 -0.39
N VAL A 312 1.07 1.32 0.60
CA VAL A 312 2.22 2.21 0.36
C VAL A 312 3.42 1.48 -0.25
N THR A 313 3.71 0.24 0.19
CA THR A 313 4.81 -0.55 -0.37
C THR A 313 4.59 -0.85 -1.85
N LEU A 314 3.36 -1.16 -2.24
CA LEU A 314 3.00 -1.37 -3.65
C LEU A 314 2.96 -0.06 -4.44
N GLY A 315 2.58 1.06 -3.81
CA GLY A 315 2.66 2.38 -4.41
C GLY A 315 4.10 2.74 -4.79
N TRP A 316 5.06 2.52 -3.90
CA TRP A 316 6.48 2.74 -4.21
C TRP A 316 6.99 1.78 -5.30
N LEU A 317 6.59 0.50 -5.27
CA LEU A 317 6.96 -0.47 -6.31
C LEU A 317 6.50 -0.04 -7.71
N ASN A 318 5.32 0.60 -7.79
CA ASN A 318 4.69 1.07 -9.02
C ASN A 318 5.02 2.52 -9.39
N SER A 319 5.95 3.17 -8.68
CA SER A 319 6.48 4.47 -9.08
C SER A 319 7.92 4.30 -9.54
N ILE A 320 8.24 4.63 -10.80
CA ILE A 320 9.56 4.37 -11.38
C ILE A 320 10.71 4.94 -10.54
N ASP A 321 10.56 6.15 -10.00
CA ASP A 321 11.61 6.77 -9.19
C ASP A 321 11.75 6.12 -7.81
N HIS A 322 10.65 5.83 -7.12
CA HIS A 322 10.69 5.14 -5.83
C HIS A 322 11.15 3.67 -5.95
N ARG A 323 10.78 3.02 -7.06
CA ARG A 323 11.17 1.65 -7.40
C ARG A 323 12.68 1.53 -7.57
N LYS A 324 13.35 2.53 -8.15
CA LYS A 324 14.82 2.55 -8.26
C LYS A 324 15.46 2.41 -6.89
N ASN A 325 14.96 3.11 -5.87
CA ASN A 325 15.49 2.97 -4.51
C ASN A 325 15.21 1.58 -3.94
N LEU A 326 13.96 1.13 -4.03
CA LEU A 326 13.52 -0.16 -3.48
C LEU A 326 14.32 -1.35 -4.05
N LEU A 327 14.64 -1.30 -5.34
CA LEU A 327 15.34 -2.36 -6.09
C LEU A 327 16.80 -2.01 -6.41
N SER A 328 17.40 -1.05 -5.71
CA SER A 328 18.83 -0.76 -5.86
C SER A 328 19.69 -1.78 -5.12
N ASP A 329 20.74 -2.26 -5.75
CA ASP A 329 21.75 -3.14 -5.15
C ASP A 329 22.79 -2.38 -4.32
N ILE A 330 22.84 -1.04 -4.43
CA ILE A 330 23.84 -0.25 -3.73
C ILE A 330 23.55 -0.19 -2.22
N TYR A 331 22.27 -0.21 -1.82
CA TYR A 331 21.86 -0.06 -0.42
C TYR A 331 21.95 -1.38 0.34
N THR A 332 22.39 -1.30 1.60
CA THR A 332 22.55 -2.46 2.49
C THR A 332 21.62 -2.41 3.69
N GLU A 333 21.12 -1.23 4.05
CA GLU A 333 20.23 -1.04 5.20
C GLU A 333 19.05 -0.13 4.85
N LEU A 334 17.99 -0.26 5.65
CA LEU A 334 16.76 0.49 5.52
C LEU A 334 16.25 0.89 6.91
N GLY A 335 16.00 2.18 7.09
CA GLY A 335 15.12 2.70 8.12
C GLY A 335 13.75 3.01 7.54
N VAL A 336 12.68 2.56 8.19
CA VAL A 336 11.31 2.93 7.80
C VAL A 336 10.70 3.70 8.95
N GLY A 337 10.06 4.82 8.70
CA GLY A 337 9.36 5.58 9.73
C GLY A 337 8.00 6.05 9.29
N SER A 338 6.98 5.67 10.05
CA SER A 338 5.58 5.99 9.79
C SER A 338 5.04 6.92 10.87
N TYR A 339 4.19 7.85 10.47
CA TYR A 339 3.43 8.68 11.40
C TYR A 339 2.02 8.87 10.86
N LYS A 340 1.07 8.11 11.39
CA LYS A 340 -0.30 8.01 10.86
C LYS A 340 -0.26 7.59 9.39
N ASN A 341 -0.75 8.42 8.48
CA ASN A 341 -0.77 8.12 7.05
C ASN A 341 0.40 8.77 6.28
N PHE A 342 1.53 9.06 6.94
CA PHE A 342 2.78 9.51 6.31
C PHE A 342 3.86 8.46 6.52
N TYR A 343 4.60 8.15 5.46
CA TYR A 343 5.54 7.04 5.41
C TYR A 343 6.85 7.51 4.77
N THR A 344 7.97 7.09 5.34
CA THR A 344 9.32 7.39 4.82
C THR A 344 10.17 6.11 4.86
N GLN A 345 10.88 5.82 3.77
CA GLN A 345 11.94 4.81 3.68
C GLN A 345 13.28 5.51 3.45
N ASP A 346 14.20 5.40 4.40
CA ASP A 346 15.57 5.90 4.29
C ASP A 346 16.53 4.72 4.04
N PHE A 347 16.97 4.59 2.80
CA PHE A 347 17.93 3.58 2.37
C PHE A 347 19.35 4.08 2.58
N VAL A 348 20.24 3.25 3.14
CA VAL A 348 21.62 3.64 3.41
C VAL A 348 22.63 2.54 3.10
N THR A 349 23.82 2.98 2.70
CA THR A 349 25.05 2.18 2.72
C THR A 349 26.01 2.84 3.70
N PRO A 350 26.13 2.32 4.93
CA PRO A 350 27.00 2.92 5.92
C PRO A 350 28.45 3.00 5.44
N GLN A 351 29.15 4.03 5.89
CA GLN A 351 30.59 4.15 5.74
C GLN A 351 31.23 3.87 7.09
N ASP A 352 32.11 2.86 7.15
CA ASP A 352 32.91 2.58 8.34
C ASP A 352 33.77 3.79 8.73
N PHE A 353 34.04 3.91 10.03
CA PHE A 353 34.83 4.99 10.62
C PHE A 353 36.33 4.86 10.36
#